data_AF-A0A7V9FJC9-F1
#
_entry.id   AF-A0A7V9FJC9-F1
#
_cell.length_a   1.000
_cell.length_b   1.000
_cell.length_c   1.000
_cell.angle_alpha   90.00
_cell.angle_beta   90.00
_cell.angle_gamma   90.00
#
_symmetry.space_group_name_H-M   'P 1'
#
loop_
_entity.id
_entity.type
_entity.pdbx_description
1 polymer ?
#
loop_
_entity_poly.entity_id
_entity_poly.type
_entity_poly.pdbx_seq_one_letter_code
_entity_poly.pdbx_strand_id
1 'polypeptide(L)' 'MNTRRRTYAQWRADRDVNAAWVKLVDRALPVYQRRRPRDAREAELLRQRGTPERLIGPSRLD' A
#
# COMPACT_ATOMS: atom_id res chain seq x y z
N MET A 1 5.64 14.35 -19.21
CA MET A 1 4.62 13.58 -18.47
C MET A 1 3.33 14.38 -18.49
N ASN A 2 2.26 13.84 -19.06
CA ASN A 2 0.98 14.55 -19.17
C ASN A 2 0.21 14.39 -17.84
N THR A 3 0.47 15.27 -16.87
CA THR A 3 -0.20 15.29 -15.57
C THR A 3 -1.60 15.89 -15.71
N ARG A 4 -2.52 15.14 -16.34
CA ARG A 4 -3.94 15.48 -16.30
C ARG A 4 -4.42 15.38 -14.85
N ARG A 5 -4.72 16.52 -14.24
CA ARG A 5 -5.40 16.56 -12.94
C ARG A 5 -6.78 15.93 -13.10
N ARG A 6 -6.99 14.80 -12.45
CA ARG A 6 -8.27 14.10 -12.40
C ARG A 6 -9.09 14.67 -11.25
N THR A 7 -10.38 14.93 -11.48
CA THR A 7 -11.29 15.35 -10.41
C THR A 7 -11.65 14.16 -9.51
N TYR A 8 -12.12 14.42 -8.29
CA TYR A 8 -12.57 13.37 -7.38
C TYR A 8 -13.69 12.50 -7.98
N ALA A 9 -14.62 13.13 -8.71
CA ALA A 9 -15.72 12.42 -9.38
C ALA A 9 -15.21 11.47 -10.47
N GLN A 10 -14.24 11.91 -11.28
CA GLN A 10 -13.60 11.06 -12.30
C GLN A 10 -12.85 9.90 -11.65
N TRP A 11 -12.10 10.15 -10.57
CA TRP A 11 -11.43 9.07 -9.82
C TRP A 11 -12.42 8.04 -9.25
N ARG A 12 -13.56 8.49 -8.71
CA ARG A 12 -14.63 7.61 -8.20
C ARG A 12 -15.23 6.75 -9.30
N ALA A 13 -15.58 7.34 -10.44
CA ALA A 13 -16.12 6.61 -11.58
C ALA A 13 -15.13 5.56 -12.10
N ASP A 14 -13.84 5.92 -12.22
CA ASP A 14 -12.80 4.97 -12.63
C ASP A 14 -12.63 3.83 -11.62
N ARG A 15 -12.75 4.11 -10.32
CA ARG A 15 -12.64 3.09 -9.28
C ARG A 15 -13.73 2.03 -9.42
N ASP A 16 -14.96 2.43 -9.70
CA ASP A 16 -16.09 1.52 -9.84
C ASP A 16 -15.95 0.67 -11.11
N VAL A 17 -15.59 1.31 -12.24
CA VAL A 17 -15.34 0.61 -13.51
C VAL A 17 -14.20 -0.41 -13.39
N ASN A 18 -13.12 -0.05 -12.67
CA ASN A 18 -11.95 -0.92 -12.53
C ASN A 18 -12.06 -1.91 -11.37
N ALA A 19 -13.15 -1.94 -10.60
CA ALA A 19 -13.26 -2.76 -9.40
C ALA A 19 -13.07 -4.26 -9.68
N ALA A 20 -13.61 -4.76 -10.79
CA ALA A 20 -13.45 -6.15 -11.20
C ALA A 20 -12.00 -6.49 -11.56
N TRP A 21 -11.32 -5.60 -12.30
CA TRP A 21 -9.91 -5.75 -12.65
C TRP A 21 -9.02 -5.70 -11.40
N VAL A 22 -9.27 -4.76 -10.48
CA VAL A 22 -8.53 -4.65 -9.21
C VAL A 22 -8.65 -5.93 -8.38
N LYS A 23 -9.85 -6.52 -8.27
CA LYS A 23 -10.04 -7.81 -7.56
C LYS A 23 -9.24 -8.95 -8.21
N LEU A 24 -9.20 -8.97 -9.54
CA LEU A 24 -8.45 -9.97 -10.31
C LEU A 24 -6.94 -9.85 -10.04
N VAL A 25 -6.41 -8.62 -10.05
CA VAL A 25 -5.01 -8.32 -9.72
C VAL A 25 -4.69 -8.66 -8.27
N ASP A 26 -5.54 -8.26 -7.33
CA ASP A 26 -5.35 -8.53 -5.89
C ASP A 26 -5.30 -10.03 -5.58
N ARG A 27 -6.11 -10.83 -6.29
CA ARG A 27 -6.06 -12.30 -6.19
C ARG A 27 -4.82 -12.91 -6.84
N ALA A 28 -4.35 -12.33 -7.94
CA ALA A 28 -3.23 -12.87 -8.72
C ALA A 28 -1.87 -12.56 -8.10
N LEU A 29 -1.77 -11.47 -7.31
CA LEU A 29 -0.54 -11.08 -6.67
C LEU A 29 -0.42 -11.67 -5.26
N PRO A 30 0.77 -12.16 -4.86
CA PRO A 30 0.99 -12.56 -3.49
C PRO A 30 0.82 -11.35 -2.56
N VAL A 31 0.35 -11.60 -1.35
CA VAL A 31 0.21 -10.56 -0.32
C VAL A 31 1.53 -9.82 -0.18
N TYR A 32 1.50 -8.50 -0.36
CA TYR A 32 2.71 -7.68 -0.24
C TYR A 32 3.29 -7.79 1.18
N GLN A 33 4.58 -8.09 1.24
CA GLN A 33 5.35 -8.12 2.47
C GLN A 33 6.62 -7.30 2.29
N ARG A 34 6.87 -6.37 3.20
CA ARG A 34 8.10 -5.59 3.19
C ARG A 34 9.25 -6.46 3.68
N ARG A 35 10.15 -6.83 2.77
CA ARG A 35 11.32 -7.64 3.08
C ARG A 35 12.52 -6.84 3.59
N ARG A 36 12.63 -5.57 3.18
CA ARG A 36 13.77 -4.73 3.56
C ARG A 36 13.61 -4.22 4.99
N PRO A 37 14.69 -4.25 5.78
CA PRO A 37 14.67 -3.67 7.11
C PRO A 37 14.23 -2.21 7.10
N ARG A 38 13.46 -1.84 8.12
CA ARG A 38 13.09 -0.46 8.44
C ARG A 38 13.89 0.01 9.64
N ASP A 39 14.14 1.31 9.70
CA ASP A 39 14.64 1.96 10.90
C ASP A 39 13.79 1.58 12.12
N ALA A 40 14.44 1.37 13.27
CA ALA A 40 13.78 0.87 14.47
C ALA A 40 12.73 1.86 14.99
N ARG A 41 13.02 3.16 14.99
CA ARG A 41 12.11 4.21 15.47
C ARG A 41 10.92 4.38 14.53
N GLU A 42 11.16 4.33 13.23
CA GLU A 42 10.10 4.38 12.24
C GLU A 42 9.18 3.15 12.31
N ALA A 43 9.76 1.95 12.49
CA ALA A 43 8.99 0.72 12.66
C ALA A 43 8.08 0.79 13.88
N GLU A 44 8.60 1.26 15.01
CA GLU A 44 7.84 1.40 16.25
C GLU A 44 6.67 2.38 16.12
N LEU A 45 6.90 3.53 15.49
CA LEU A 45 5.85 4.50 15.22
C LEU A 45 4.72 3.92 14.35
N LEU A 46 5.03 3.04 13.41
CA LEU A 46 4.02 2.40 12.57
C LEU A 46 3.22 1.33 13.33
N ARG A 47 3.84 0.60 14.27
CA ARG A 47 3.14 -0.33 15.16
C ARG A 47 2.13 0.38 16.03
N GLN A 48 2.53 1.50 16.64
CA GLN A 48 1.65 2.32 17.48
C GLN A 48 0.43 2.86 16.72
N ARG A 49 0.57 3.10 15.41
CA ARG A 49 -0.53 3.51 14.51
C ARG A 49 -1.41 2.35 14.04
N GLY A 50 -1.13 1.12 14.46
CA GLY A 50 -1.87 -0.07 14.04
C GLY A 50 -1.52 -0.57 12.63
N THR A 51 -0.35 -0.21 12.10
CA THR A 51 0.08 -0.70 10.79
C THR A 51 0.37 -2.20 10.89
N PRO A 52 -0.14 -3.06 9.99
CA PRO A 52 0.15 -4.49 10.03
C PRO A 52 1.65 -4.80 9.89
N GLU A 53 2.17 -5.72 10.69
CA GLU A 53 3.61 -6.10 10.72
C GLU A 53 4.18 -6.44 9.33
N ARG A 54 3.39 -7.12 8.50
CA ARG A 54 3.78 -7.47 7.11
C ARG A 54 4.16 -6.25 6.25
N LEU A 55 3.64 -5.05 6.57
CA LEU A 55 3.93 -3.81 5.85
C LEU A 55 5.08 -3.00 6.48
N ILE A 56 5.38 -3.25 7.76
CA ILE A 56 6.48 -2.62 8.49
C ILE A 56 7.81 -3.25 8.08
N GLY A 57 7.80 -4.58 7.93
CA GLY A 57 9.00 -5.37 7.63
C GLY A 57 9.90 -5.54 8.85
N PRO A 58 11.05 -6.23 8.71
CA PRO A 58 11.98 -6.42 9.80
C PRO A 58 12.52 -5.07 10.31
N SER A 59 12.80 -4.96 11.60
CA SER A 59 13.53 -3.80 12.14
C SER A 59 15.03 -4.01 11.92
N ARG A 60 15.78 -2.96 11.56
CA ARG A 60 17.23 -2.99 11.72
C ARG A 60 17.54 -3.08 13.19
N LEU A 61 18.33 -4.08 13.57
CA LEU A 61 19.05 -4.06 14.84
C LEU A 61 20.26 -3.17 14.59
N ASP A 62 20.32 -2.04 15.28
CA ASP A 62 21.51 -1.19 15.33
C ASP A 62 22.61 -1.86 16.17
#